data_AF-A0AAU7RXI0-F1
#
_entry.id   AF-A0AAU7RXI0-F1
#
_cell.length_a   1.000
_cell.length_b   1.000
_cell.length_c   1.000
_cell.angle_alpha   90.00
_cell.angle_beta   90.00
_cell.angle_gamma   90.00
#
_symmetry.space_group_name_H-M   'P 1'
#
loop_
_entity.id
_entity.type
_entity.pdbx_description
1 polymer ?
#
loop_
_entity_poly.entity_id
_entity_poly.type
_entity_poly.pdbx_seq_one_letter_code
_entity_poly.pdbx_strand_id
1 'polypeptide(L)' 'MEKLGRNDPCPCGSRRRFQELLPDVGPL' A
#
# COMPACT_ATOMS: atom_id res chain seq x y z
N MET A 1 -8.21 -9.17 8.37
CA MET A 1 -7.38 -8.22 7.61
C MET A 1 -6.35 -7.66 8.56
N GLU A 2 -5.08 -7.94 8.31
CA GLU A 2 -3.99 -7.31 9.05
C GLU A 2 -3.91 -5.84 8.64
N LYS A 3 -3.78 -4.91 9.60
CA LYS A 3 -3.58 -3.50 9.30
C LYS A 3 -2.15 -3.32 8.83
N LEU A 4 -1.96 -3.19 7.52
CA LEU A 4 -0.66 -2.91 6.95
C LEU A 4 -0.23 -1.48 7.31
N GLY A 5 0.96 -1.33 7.90
CA GLY A 5 1.51 -0.03 8.25
C GLY A 5 1.74 0.84 7.01
N ARG A 6 1.76 2.16 7.19
CA ARG A 6 1.90 3.12 6.07
C ARG A 6 3.21 2.96 5.27
N ASN A 7 4.25 2.42 5.90
CA ASN A 7 5.56 2.18 5.29
C ASN A 7 5.85 0.68 5.10
N ASP A 8 4.91 -0.20 5.41
CA ASP A 8 5.15 -1.63 5.28
C ASP A 8 5.37 -2.02 3.81
N PRO A 9 6.31 -2.95 3.56
CA PRO A 9 6.45 -3.55 2.25
C PRO A 9 5.15 -4.29 1.90
N CYS A 10 4.79 -4.27 0.62
CA CYS A 10 3.64 -5.00 0.14
C CYS A 10 3.79 -6.50 0.47
N PRO A 11 2.77 -7.14 1.07
CA PRO A 11 2.79 -8.58 1.35
C PRO A 11 2.83 -9.44 0.07
N CYS A 12 2.66 -8.82 -1.10
CA CYS A 12 2.83 -9.44 -2.42
C CYS A 12 4.29 -9.78 -2.79
N GLY A 13 5.28 -9.38 -1.98
CA GLY A 13 6.71 -9.69 -2.23
C GLY A 13 7.43 -8.74 -3.21
N SER A 14 6.74 -7.70 -3.69
CA SER A 14 7.28 -6.70 -4.63
C SER A 14 8.37 -5.79 -4.04
N ARG A 15 8.59 -5.82 -2.72
CA ARG A 15 9.47 -4.91 -1.95
C ARG A 15 9.11 -3.41 -2.05
N ARG A 16 8.12 -3.05 -2.87
CA ARG A 16 7.49 -1.73 -2.89
C ARG A 16 6.63 -1.52 -1.64
N ARG A 17 6.49 -0.28 -1.21
CA ARG A 17 5.61 0.06 -0.09
C ARG A 17 4.17 -0.07 -0.54
N PHE A 18 3.28 -0.50 0.35
CA PHE A 18 1.86 -0.63 0.02
C PHE A 18 1.23 0.69 -0.44
N GLN A 19 1.62 1.81 0.16
CA GLN A 19 1.13 3.16 -0.19
C GLN A 19 1.41 3.51 -1.67
N GLU A 20 2.49 3.00 -2.27
CA GLU A 20 2.83 3.24 -3.68
C GLU A 20 1.93 2.46 -4.66
N LEU A 21 1.21 1.44 -4.17
CA LEU A 21 0.27 0.65 -4.94
C LEU A 21 -1.18 1.14 -4.79
N LEU A 22 -1.43 2.03 -3.81
CA LEU A 22 -2.75 2.61 -3.64
C LEU A 22 -3.00 3.63 -4.76
N PRO A 23 -4.13 3.53 -5.47
CA PRO A 23 -4.47 4.50 -6.49
C PRO A 23 -4.74 5.87 -5.86
N ASP A 24 -4.37 6.95 -6.55
CA ASP A 24 -4.69 8.34 -6.18
C ASP A 24 -6.17 8.63 -6.50
N VAL A 25 -7.07 7.89 -5.86
CA VAL A 25 -8.51 8.10 -5.96
C VAL A 25 -8.93 9.08 -4.88
N GLY A 26 -8.69 10.37 -5.14
CA GLY A 26 -9.34 11.45 -4.40
C GLY A 26 -10.83 11.54 -4.74
N PRO A 27 -11.67 12.13 -3.86
CA PRO A 27 -13.05 12.46 -4.22
C PRO A 27 -13.03 13.45 -5.41
N LEU A 28 -13.82 13.14 -6.44
CA LEU A 28 -14.03 13.98 -7.63
C LEU A 28 -14.78 15.27 -7.29
#